data_AF-A0A3A0CX41-F1
#
_entry.id   AF-A0A3A0CX41-F1
#
_cell.length_a   1.000
_cell.length_b   1.000
_cell.length_c   1.000
_cell.angle_alpha   90.00
_cell.angle_beta   90.00
_cell.angle_gamma   90.00
#
_symmetry.space_group_name_H-M   'P 1'
#
loop_
_entity.id
_entity.type
_entity.pdbx_description
1 polymer ?
#
loop_
_entity_poly.entity_id
_entity_poly.type
_entity_poly.pdbx_seq_one_letter_code
_entity_poly.pdbx_strand_id
1 'polypeptide(L)'
;MPITPAHINSVRPLQPQPASRQEQVAGARQLQAAYRDFVGKTFYGEMLKAMRSTVGQPAFFHGGRTEEVFRAQLDQQLADRMSDASADKLADPMFRLQFP
;
A
#
# COMPACT_ATOMS: atom_id res chain seq x y z
N MET A 1 57.64 1.85 7.97
CA MET A 1 56.51 2.70 8.44
C MET A 1 55.67 1.86 9.37
N PRO A 2 55.69 2.12 10.70
CA PRO A 2 54.96 1.31 11.68
C PRO A 2 53.48 1.70 11.71
N ILE A 3 52.61 0.73 11.50
CA ILE A 3 51.16 0.87 11.67
C ILE A 3 50.86 1.03 13.17
N THR A 4 50.37 2.22 13.54
CA THR A 4 49.98 2.57 14.90
C THR A 4 48.64 1.90 15.23
N PRO A 5 48.48 1.21 16.38
CA PRO A 5 47.26 0.47 16.74
C PRO A 5 46.03 1.35 17.08
N ALA A 6 46.08 2.67 16.89
CA ALA A 6 44.99 3.60 17.23
C ALA A 6 43.87 3.69 16.16
N HIS A 7 44.01 3.03 15.01
CA HIS A 7 43.10 3.20 13.86
C HIS A 7 42.16 2.01 13.59
N ILE A 8 42.11 1.03 14.49
CA ILE A 8 41.25 -0.16 14.34
C ILE A 8 39.76 0.13 14.63
N ASN A 9 39.43 1.27 15.22
CA ASN A 9 38.06 1.59 15.64
C ASN A 9 37.20 2.30 14.56
N SER A 10 37.76 2.58 13.39
CA SER A 10 37.09 3.25 12.26
C SER A 10 36.66 2.31 11.14
N VAL A 11 36.73 0.99 11.36
CA VAL A 11 36.26 0.01 10.38
C VAL A 11 34.74 -0.06 10.47
N ARG A 12 34.05 0.61 9.53
CA ARG A 12 32.60 0.51 9.33
C ARG A 12 32.24 -0.98 9.18
N PRO A 13 31.46 -1.58 10.09
CA PRO A 13 31.10 -2.98 9.95
C PRO A 13 30.28 -3.15 8.67
N LEU A 14 30.77 -4.00 7.76
CA LEU A 14 30.05 -4.43 6.56
C LEU A 14 28.90 -5.40 6.89
N GLN A 15 28.76 -5.78 8.16
CA GLN A 15 27.64 -6.55 8.65
C GLN A 15 26.50 -5.60 9.03
N PRO A 16 25.31 -5.74 8.44
CA PRO A 16 24.14 -5.00 8.88
C PRO A 16 23.91 -5.30 10.35
N GLN A 17 23.97 -4.27 11.19
CA GLN A 17 23.61 -4.40 12.60
C GLN A 17 22.15 -4.86 12.69
N PRO A 18 21.81 -5.78 13.60
CA PRO A 18 20.42 -6.15 13.80
C PRO A 18 19.63 -4.89 14.16
N ALA A 19 18.57 -4.63 13.38
CA ALA A 19 17.72 -3.45 13.55
C ALA A 19 17.30 -3.31 15.00
N SER A 20 17.35 -2.09 15.53
CA SER A 20 16.86 -1.78 16.87
C SER A 20 15.38 -2.13 16.99
N ARG A 21 14.91 -2.41 18.21
CA ARG A 21 13.49 -2.74 18.45
C ARG A 21 12.53 -1.65 17.92
N GLN A 22 12.97 -0.39 17.94
CA GLN A 22 12.19 0.74 17.40
C GLN A 22 12.08 0.66 15.87
N GLU A 23 13.16 0.34 15.16
CA GLU A 23 13.17 0.17 13.71
C GLU A 23 12.31 -1.04 13.29
N GLN A 24 12.32 -2.13 14.06
CA GLN A 24 11.46 -3.29 13.81
C GLN A 24 9.98 -2.95 13.94
N VAL A 25 9.58 -2.22 14.99
CA VAL A 25 8.18 -1.79 15.18
C VAL A 25 7.75 -0.80 14.09
N ALA A 26 8.62 0.12 13.69
CA ALA A 26 8.36 1.04 12.60
C ALA A 26 8.16 0.29 11.27
N GLY A 27 9.02 -0.68 10.97
CA GLY A 27 8.91 -1.54 9.79
C GLY A 27 7.62 -2.35 9.79
N ALA A 28 7.21 -2.92 10.93
CA ALA A 28 5.95 -3.65 11.04
C ALA A 28 4.73 -2.77 10.77
N ARG A 29 4.72 -1.53 11.28
CA ARG A 29 3.65 -0.55 11.00
C ARG A 29 3.60 -0.16 9.52
N GLN A 30 4.76 0.06 8.90
CA GLN A 30 4.84 0.37 7.47
C GLN A 30 4.32 -0.81 6.63
N LEU A 31 4.68 -2.03 6.99
CA LEU A 31 4.20 -3.23 6.32
C LEU A 31 2.68 -3.36 6.42
N GLN A 32 2.12 -3.17 7.63
CA GLN A 32 0.68 -3.19 7.82
C GLN A 32 -0.02 -2.10 6.98
N ALA A 33 0.52 -0.89 6.94
CA ALA A 33 -0.03 0.20 6.14
C ALA A 33 0.00 -0.13 4.64
N ALA A 34 1.12 -0.65 4.12
CA ALA A 34 1.24 -1.06 2.72
C ALA A 34 0.29 -2.22 2.39
N TYR A 35 0.12 -3.17 3.31
CA TYR A 35 -0.81 -4.28 3.14
C TYR A 35 -2.27 -3.79 3.08
N ARG A 36 -2.66 -2.88 3.99
CA ARG A 36 -3.98 -2.23 3.98
C ARG A 36 -4.24 -1.55 2.63
N ASP A 37 -3.28 -0.74 2.18
CA ASP A 37 -3.37 -0.01 0.92
C ASP A 37 -3.58 -0.96 -0.26
N PHE A 38 -2.76 -2.01 -0.33
CA PHE A 38 -2.82 -2.99 -1.41
C PHE A 38 -4.15 -3.75 -1.44
N VAL A 39 -4.56 -4.33 -0.32
CA VAL A 39 -5.77 -5.16 -0.24
C VAL A 39 -7.00 -4.32 -0.49
N GLY A 40 -7.14 -3.18 0.20
CA GLY A 40 -8.33 -2.36 0.09
C GLY A 40 -8.49 -1.74 -1.29
N LYS A 41 -7.44 -1.13 -1.85
CA LYS A 41 -7.53 -0.52 -3.19
C LYS A 41 -7.78 -1.55 -4.29
N THR A 42 -7.14 -2.73 -4.22
CA THR A 42 -7.37 -3.80 -5.20
C THR A 42 -8.80 -4.32 -5.12
N PHE A 43 -9.29 -4.61 -3.90
CA PHE A 43 -10.64 -5.12 -3.68
C PHE A 43 -11.70 -4.12 -4.16
N TYR A 44 -11.63 -2.87 -3.71
CA TYR A 44 -12.63 -1.86 -4.07
C TYR A 44 -12.52 -1.39 -5.51
N GLY A 45 -11.31 -1.36 -6.08
CA GLY A 45 -11.10 -1.06 -7.50
C GLY A 45 -11.80 -2.07 -8.40
N GLU A 46 -11.59 -3.37 -8.18
CA GLU A 46 -12.27 -4.41 -8.97
C GLU A 46 -13.78 -4.46 -8.68
N MET A 47 -14.21 -4.22 -7.44
CA MET A 47 -15.63 -4.13 -7.11
C MET A 47 -16.32 -2.98 -7.87
N LEU A 48 -15.75 -1.77 -7.86
CA LEU A 48 -16.31 -0.60 -8.55
C LEU A 48 -16.37 -0.82 -10.06
N LYS A 49 -15.30 -1.39 -10.63
CA LYS A 49 -15.24 -1.79 -12.03
C LYS A 49 -16.30 -2.84 -12.39
N ALA A 50 -16.48 -3.85 -11.56
CA ALA A 50 -17.52 -4.86 -11.74
C ALA A 50 -18.92 -4.24 -11.70
N MET A 51 -19.22 -3.42 -10.68
CA MET A 51 -20.50 -2.70 -10.61
C MET A 51 -20.74 -1.84 -11.86
N ARG A 52 -19.71 -1.16 -12.37
CA ARG A 52 -19.81 -0.35 -13.58
C ARG A 52 -20.14 -1.18 -14.82
N SER A 53 -19.57 -2.37 -14.95
CA SER A 53 -19.82 -3.24 -16.09
C SER A 53 -21.29 -3.66 -16.21
N THR A 54 -22.07 -3.59 -15.11
CA THR A 54 -23.51 -3.88 -15.11
C THR A 54 -24.37 -2.77 -15.70
N VAL A 55 -23.87 -1.52 -15.69
CA VAL A 55 -24.55 -0.34 -16.25
C VAL A 55 -23.92 -0.02 -17.61
N GLY A 56 -24.47 -0.62 -18.67
CA GLY A 56 -23.99 -0.42 -20.05
C GLY A 56 -23.95 1.05 -20.50
N GLN A 57 -23.37 1.33 -21.66
CA GLN A 57 -23.31 2.71 -22.15
C GLN A 57 -24.71 3.24 -22.51
N PRO A 58 -25.07 4.45 -22.06
CA PRO A 58 -26.34 5.07 -22.40
C PRO A 58 -26.39 5.43 -23.90
N ALA A 59 -27.55 5.24 -24.53
CA ALA A 59 -27.76 5.53 -25.95
C ALA A 59 -27.72 7.03 -26.29
N PHE A 60 -27.90 7.91 -25.29
CA PHE A 60 -27.88 9.36 -25.42
C PHE A 60 -27.07 9.98 -24.26
N PHE A 61 -26.39 11.10 -24.50
CA PHE A 61 -25.60 11.83 -23.50
C PHE A 61 -24.40 11.07 -22.90
N HIS A 62 -23.63 10.37 -23.72
CA HIS A 62 -22.31 9.85 -23.32
C HIS A 62 -21.23 10.93 -23.52
N GLY A 63 -20.42 11.19 -22.48
CA GLY A 63 -19.30 12.13 -22.52
C GLY A 63 -18.04 11.59 -23.19
N GLY A 64 -18.14 10.43 -23.85
CA GLY A 64 -17.06 9.80 -24.60
C GLY A 64 -15.82 9.51 -23.75
N ARG A 65 -14.64 9.57 -24.38
CA ARG A 65 -13.35 9.23 -23.75
C ARG A 65 -13.02 10.09 -22.53
N THR A 66 -13.43 11.37 -22.51
CA THR A 66 -13.17 12.26 -21.38
C THR A 66 -13.92 11.79 -20.14
N GLU A 67 -15.20 11.42 -20.30
CA GLU A 67 -15.99 10.86 -19.21
C GLU A 67 -15.40 9.54 -18.73
N GLU A 68 -14.97 8.65 -19.63
CA GLU A 68 -14.35 7.37 -19.28
C GLU A 68 -13.11 7.55 -18.39
N VAL A 69 -12.22 8.48 -18.76
CA VAL A 69 -11.01 8.78 -17.98
C VAL A 69 -11.36 9.41 -16.64
N PHE A 70 -12.24 10.42 -16.63
CA PHE A 70 -12.67 11.07 -15.40
C PHE A 70 -13.31 10.08 -14.42
N ARG A 71 -14.15 9.19 -14.95
CA ARG A 71 -14.82 8.16 -14.17
C ARG A 71 -13.85 7.15 -13.58
N ALA A 72 -12.83 6.73 -14.33
CA ALA A 72 -11.79 5.85 -13.82
C ALA A 72 -11.00 6.52 -12.67
N GLN A 73 -10.68 7.80 -12.79
CA GLN A 73 -10.01 8.56 -11.72
C GLN A 73 -10.91 8.74 -10.49
N LEU A 74 -12.21 8.99 -10.69
CA LEU A 74 -13.18 9.06 -9.60
C LEU A 74 -13.31 7.73 -8.87
N ASP A 75 -13.38 6.62 -9.62
CA ASP A 75 -13.45 5.27 -9.05
C ASP A 75 -12.18 4.97 -8.23
N GLN A 76 -11.01 5.42 -8.67
CA GLN A 76 -9.77 5.30 -7.88
C GLN A 76 -9.85 6.09 -6.56
N GLN A 77 -10.28 7.36 -6.60
CA GLN A 77 -10.44 8.17 -5.38
C GLN A 77 -11.47 7.57 -4.41
N LEU A 78 -12.53 6.96 -4.95
CA LEU A 78 -13.53 6.28 -4.15
C LEU A 78 -12.98 5.00 -3.52
N ALA A 79 -12.24 4.19 -4.29
CA ALA A 79 -11.58 2.99 -3.80
C ALA A 79 -10.60 3.32 -2.66
N ASP A 80 -9.82 4.39 -2.80
CA ASP A 80 -8.88 4.87 -1.77
C ASP A 80 -9.63 5.20 -0.47
N ARG A 81 -10.71 5.99 -0.55
CA ARG A 81 -11.50 6.37 0.63
C ARG A 81 -12.23 5.19 1.27
N MET A 82 -12.75 4.27 0.46
CA MET A 82 -13.42 3.07 0.95
C MET A 82 -12.42 2.15 1.66
N SER A 83 -11.24 1.96 1.06
CA SER A 83 -10.12 1.21 1.65
C SER A 83 -9.76 1.75 3.03
N ASP A 84 -9.55 3.05 3.15
CA ASP A 84 -9.22 3.69 4.44
C ASP A 84 -10.33 3.54 5.48
N ALA A 85 -11.58 3.77 5.07
CA ALA A 85 -12.74 3.73 5.95
C ALA A 85 -13.10 2.33 6.47
N SER A 86 -12.66 1.27 5.78
CA SER A 86 -12.98 -0.12 6.15
C SER A 86 -11.75 -0.97 6.46
N ALA A 87 -10.57 -0.37 6.57
CA ALA A 87 -9.32 -1.10 6.74
C ALA A 87 -9.31 -1.99 8.01
N ASP A 88 -9.99 -1.54 9.07
CA ASP A 88 -10.18 -2.26 10.34
C ASP A 88 -11.04 -3.53 10.21
N LYS A 89 -11.97 -3.55 9.23
CA LYS A 89 -12.92 -4.65 9.02
C LYS A 89 -12.45 -5.66 7.98
N LEU A 90 -11.62 -5.23 7.03
CA LEU A 90 -11.18 -6.07 5.92
C LEU A 90 -9.70 -6.41 6.01
N ALA A 91 -8.83 -5.40 5.89
CA ALA A 91 -7.40 -5.62 5.76
C ALA A 91 -6.71 -6.02 7.07
N ASP A 92 -7.10 -5.43 8.21
CA ASP A 92 -6.48 -5.74 9.51
C ASP A 92 -6.73 -7.17 10.01
N PRO A 93 -7.93 -7.75 9.88
CA PRO A 93 -8.14 -9.16 10.17
C PRO A 93 -7.28 -10.06 9.27
N MET A 94 -7.19 -9.77 7.97
CA MET A 94 -6.36 -10.56 7.04
C MET A 94 -4.87 -10.44 7.36
N PHE A 95 -4.40 -9.25 7.70
CA PHE A 95 -3.02 -9.02 8.10
C PHE A 95 -2.63 -9.86 9.32
N ARG A 96 -3.47 -9.87 10.36
CA ARG A 96 -3.25 -10.67 11.57
C ARG A 96 -3.24 -12.19 11.33
N LEU A 97 -3.96 -12.66 10.32
CA LEU A 97 -3.97 -14.08 9.94
C LEU A 97 -2.68 -14.47 9.19
N GLN A 98 -2.14 -13.56 8.38
CA GLN A 98 -0.99 -13.83 7.53
C GLN A 98 0.36 -13.59 8.23
N PHE A 99 0.40 -12.63 9.16
CA PHE A 99 1.59 -12.22 9.89
C PHE A 99 1.34 -12.41 11.40
N PRO A 100 1.69 -13.60 11.95
CA PRO A 100 1.58 -13.88 13.38
C PRO A 100 2.58 -13.08 14.23
#